data_AF-A0A959ZL80-F1
#
_entry.id   AF-A0A959ZL80-F1
#
_cell.length_a   1.000
_cell.length_b   1.000
_cell.length_c   1.000
_cell.angle_alpha   90.00
_cell.angle_beta   90.00
_cell.angle_gamma   90.00
#
_symmetry.space_group_name_H-M   'P 1'
#
loop_
_entity.id
_entity.type
_entity.pdbx_description
1 polymer ?
#
loop_
_entity_poly.entity_id
_entity_poly.type
_entity_poly.pdbx_seq_one_letter_code
_entity_poly.pdbx_strand_id
1 'polypeptide(L)'
;MSSIAMTSLELARWQFGITTLYHFIFVPLTIGLAFFTAWYQTRWYKTKDEKWLRATRFWGKLMLISFALGVATGIVQEFQFG
;
A
#
# COMPACT_ATOMS: atom_id res chain seq x y z
N MET A 1 3.48 43.54 3.61
CA MET A 1 3.90 42.35 2.86
C MET A 1 3.30 41.15 3.56
N SER A 2 2.16 40.65 3.08
CA SER A 2 1.49 39.48 3.66
C SER A 2 2.44 38.29 3.49
N SER A 3 2.81 37.63 4.59
CA SER A 3 3.75 36.52 4.56
C SER A 3 3.16 35.36 3.76
N ILE A 4 3.79 35.03 2.64
CA ILE A 4 3.54 33.83 1.83
C ILE A 4 3.95 32.55 2.60
N ALA A 5 4.48 32.68 3.82
CA ALA A 5 4.90 31.58 4.66
C ALA A 5 3.69 30.90 5.33
N MET A 6 3.51 29.60 5.04
CA MET A 6 2.56 28.75 5.77
C MET A 6 2.91 28.72 7.26
N THR A 7 1.88 28.75 8.09
CA THR A 7 2.00 28.55 9.54
C THR A 7 2.47 27.13 9.85
N SER A 8 3.06 26.93 11.03
CA SER A 8 3.45 25.60 11.51
C SER A 8 2.27 24.62 11.54
N LEU A 9 1.07 25.12 11.88
CA LEU A 9 -0.16 24.32 11.87
C LEU A 9 -0.55 23.87 10.46
N GLU A 10 -0.44 24.76 9.46
CA GLU A 10 -0.72 24.41 8.07
C GLU A 10 0.28 23.40 7.52
N LEU A 11 1.57 23.56 7.84
CA LEU A 11 2.61 22.60 7.48
C LEU A 11 2.36 21.22 8.11
N ALA A 12 1.97 21.17 9.38
CA ALA A 12 1.65 19.92 10.06
C ALA A 12 0.46 19.19 9.41
N ARG A 13 -0.58 19.93 9.01
CA ARG A 13 -1.73 19.37 8.28
C ARG A 13 -1.33 18.83 6.91
N TRP A 14 -0.50 19.57 6.17
CA TRP A 14 0.01 19.12 4.88
C TRP A 14 0.88 17.86 5.02
N GLN A 15 1.79 17.85 6.00
CA GLN A 15 2.64 16.70 6.28
C GLN A 15 1.80 15.45 6.56
N PHE A 16 0.85 15.54 7.49
CA PHE A 16 -0.02 14.42 7.84
C PHE A 16 -0.92 13.98 6.67
N GLY A 17 -1.50 14.94 5.95
CA GLY A 17 -2.36 14.68 4.79
C GLY A 17 -1.62 13.95 3.67
N ILE A 18 -0.39 14.40 3.36
CA ILE A 18 0.46 13.76 2.34
C ILE A 18 0.83 12.34 2.76
N THR A 19 1.29 12.15 4.00
CA THR A 19 1.64 10.81 4.51
C THR A 19 0.44 9.87 4.46
N THR A 20 -0.73 10.34 4.87
CA THR A 20 -1.98 9.55 4.84
C THR A 20 -2.37 9.16 3.41
N LEU A 21 -2.28 10.08 2.44
CA LEU A 21 -2.58 9.79 1.04
C LEU A 21 -1.64 8.74 0.46
N TYR A 22 -0.33 8.87 0.69
CA TYR A 22 0.63 7.87 0.24
C TYR A 22 0.37 6.50 0.86
N HIS A 23 0.12 6.44 2.17
CA HIS A 23 -0.19 5.18 2.85
C HIS A 23 -1.48 4.55 2.30
N PHE A 24 -2.55 5.33 2.15
CA PHE A 24 -3.87 4.85 1.76
C PHE A 24 -3.97 4.45 0.28
N ILE A 25 -2.97 4.74 -0.56
CA ILE A 25 -2.89 4.14 -1.91
C ILE A 25 -2.48 2.67 -1.81
N PHE A 26 -1.52 2.34 -0.95
CA PHE A 26 -0.96 0.99 -0.84
C PHE A 26 -1.84 0.03 -0.03
N VAL A 27 -2.61 0.54 0.94
CA VAL A 27 -3.51 -0.27 1.79
C VAL A 27 -4.57 -1.04 0.96
N PRO A 28 -5.49 -0.39 0.23
CA PRO A 28 -6.53 -1.09 -0.54
C PRO A 28 -5.94 -1.91 -1.69
N LEU A 29 -4.85 -1.42 -2.30
CA LEU A 29 -4.14 -2.17 -3.34
C LEU A 29 -3.62 -3.51 -2.79
N THR A 30 -3.00 -3.49 -1.62
CA THR A 30 -2.46 -4.70 -1.00
C THR A 30 -3.57 -5.67 -0.58
N ILE A 31 -4.66 -5.17 0.00
CA ILE A 31 -5.82 -6.01 0.36
C ILE A 31 -6.44 -6.65 -0.88
N GLY A 32 -6.63 -5.89 -1.96
CA GLY A 32 -7.15 -6.41 -3.23
C GLY A 32 -6.23 -7.44 -3.88
N LEU A 33 -4.92 -7.16 -3.95
CA LEU A 33 -3.93 -8.08 -4.50
C LEU A 33 -3.78 -9.34 -3.65
N ALA A 34 -3.92 -9.26 -2.33
CA ALA A 34 -3.88 -10.42 -1.45
C ALA A 34 -5.01 -11.39 -1.76
N PHE A 35 -6.25 -10.90 -1.86
CA PHE A 35 -7.40 -11.72 -2.26
C PHE A 35 -7.20 -12.32 -3.66
N PHE A 36 -6.75 -11.52 -4.62
CA PHE A 36 -6.57 -11.95 -6.01
C PHE A 36 -5.46 -13.01 -6.16
N THR A 37 -4.33 -12.82 -5.48
CA THR A 37 -3.21 -13.76 -5.44
C THR A 37 -3.62 -15.07 -4.77
N ALA A 38 -4.35 -15.00 -3.66
CA ALA A 38 -4.88 -16.17 -2.97
C ALA A 38 -5.88 -16.96 -3.85
N TRP A 39 -6.71 -16.25 -4.62
CA TRP A 39 -7.63 -16.88 -5.58
C TRP A 39 -6.89 -17.64 -6.69
N TYR A 40 -5.86 -17.03 -7.30
CA TYR A 40 -5.04 -17.72 -8.29
C TYR A 40 -4.34 -18.95 -7.73
N GLN A 41 -3.80 -18.84 -6.51
CA GLN A 41 -3.15 -19.96 -5.84
C GLN A 41 -4.13 -21.10 -5.56
N THR A 42 -5.35 -20.76 -5.13
CA THR A 42 -6.43 -21.72 -4.90
C THR A 42 -6.85 -22.40 -6.20
N ARG A 43 -6.92 -21.67 -7.31
CA ARG A 43 -7.20 -22.23 -8.64
C ARG A 43 -6.11 -23.20 -9.08
N TRP A 44 -4.83 -22.80 -8.99
CA TRP A 44 -3.70 -23.69 -9.29
C TRP A 44 -3.74 -24.95 -8.43
N TYR A 45 -3.99 -24.82 -7.13
CA TYR A 45 -4.04 -25.99 -6.25
C TYR A 45 -5.09 -27.01 -6.68
N LYS A 46 -6.26 -26.54 -7.16
CA LYS A 46 -7.36 -27.39 -7.64
C LYS A 46 -7.14 -27.96 -9.04
N THR A 47 -6.62 -27.16 -9.98
CA THR A 47 -6.53 -27.56 -11.40
C THR A 47 -5.17 -28.13 -11.80
N LYS A 48 -4.12 -27.83 -11.01
CA LYS A 48 -2.71 -28.10 -11.33
C LYS A 48 -2.23 -27.48 -12.66
N ASP A 49 -2.98 -26.52 -13.21
CA ASP A 49 -2.59 -25.80 -14.42
C ASP A 49 -1.58 -24.68 -14.09
N GLU A 50 -0.37 -24.84 -14.61
CA GLU A 50 0.78 -23.95 -14.42
C GLU A 50 0.52 -22.48 -14.80
N LYS A 51 -0.47 -22.21 -15.67
CA LYS A 51 -0.88 -20.84 -15.97
C LYS A 51 -1.28 -20.07 -14.70
N TRP A 52 -2.00 -20.72 -13.80
CA TRP A 52 -2.45 -20.11 -12.55
C TRP A 52 -1.29 -19.90 -11.58
N LEU A 53 -0.32 -20.81 -11.52
CA LEU A 53 0.87 -20.65 -10.70
C LEU A 53 1.73 -19.46 -11.16
N ARG A 54 1.89 -19.30 -12.48
CA ARG A 54 2.59 -18.13 -13.05
C ARG A 54 1.87 -16.82 -12.69
N ALA A 55 0.53 -16.82 -12.76
CA ALA A 55 -0.26 -15.67 -12.33
C ALA A 55 -0.06 -15.37 -10.83
N THR A 56 -0.16 -16.38 -9.96
CA THR A 56 0.11 -16.21 -8.51
C THR A 56 1.49 -15.59 -8.27
N ARG A 57 2.53 -16.10 -8.93
CA ARG A 57 3.91 -15.59 -8.75
C ARG A 57 4.07 -14.16 -9.24
N PHE A 58 3.41 -13.78 -10.33
CA PHE A 58 3.45 -12.41 -10.86
C PHE A 58 2.73 -11.44 -9.92
N TRP A 59 1.46 -11.71 -9.60
CA TRP A 59 0.66 -10.83 -8.75
C TRP A 59 1.14 -10.83 -7.30
N GLY A 60 1.64 -11.95 -6.79
CA GLY A 60 2.25 -12.06 -5.47
C GLY A 60 3.51 -11.21 -5.30
N LYS A 61 4.34 -11.08 -6.35
CA LYS A 61 5.49 -10.14 -6.32
C LYS A 61 5.02 -8.69 -6.19
N LEU A 62 4.02 -8.29 -6.98
CA LEU A 62 3.45 -6.94 -6.90
C LEU A 62 2.84 -6.69 -5.51
N MET A 63 2.08 -7.65 -4.98
CA MET A 63 1.51 -7.60 -3.63
C MET A 63 2.59 -7.36 -2.57
N LEU A 64 3.71 -8.12 -2.61
CA LEU A 64 4.79 -7.98 -1.63
C LEU A 64 5.48 -6.62 -1.70
N ILE A 65 5.71 -6.08 -2.91
CA ILE A 65 6.30 -4.76 -3.10
C ILE A 65 5.36 -3.67 -2.55
N SER A 66 4.08 -3.72 -2.90
CA SER A 66 3.07 -2.78 -2.40
C SER A 66 2.91 -2.88 -0.88
N PHE A 67 2.94 -4.09 -0.32
CA PHE A 67 2.88 -4.32 1.12
C PHE A 67 4.05 -3.68 1.85
N ALA A 68 5.28 -3.87 1.36
CA ALA A 68 6.47 -3.27 1.98
C ALA A 68 6.39 -1.73 2.03
N LEU A 69 5.94 -1.09 0.94
CA LEU A 69 5.72 0.36 0.89
C LEU A 69 4.58 0.80 1.83
N GLY A 70 3.49 0.03 1.90
CA GLY A 70 2.39 0.27 2.83
C GLY A 70 2.83 0.21 4.29
N VAL A 71 3.62 -0.79 4.68
CA VAL A 71 4.17 -0.91 6.04
C VAL A 71 5.08 0.26 6.37
N ALA A 72 6.03 0.60 5.48
CA ALA A 72 6.95 1.71 5.72
C ALA A 72 6.22 3.05 5.91
N THR A 73 5.23 3.35 5.07
CA THR A 73 4.43 4.57 5.18
C THR A 73 3.52 4.57 6.40
N GLY A 74 3.00 3.40 6.82
CA GLY A 74 2.17 3.25 8.01
C GLY A 74 2.94 3.51 9.30
N ILE A 75 4.17 3.00 9.40
CA ILE A 75 5.07 3.26 10.55
C ILE A 75 5.36 4.76 10.66
N VAL A 76 5.66 5.43 9.53
CA VAL A 76 5.87 6.89 9.52
C VAL A 76 4.63 7.62 10.03
N GLN A 77 3.43 7.20 9.61
CA GLN A 77 2.18 7.81 10.05
C GLN A 77 1.89 7.55 11.54
N GLU A 78 2.19 6.37 12.06
CA GLU A 78 2.05 6.04 13.50
C GLU A 78 2.88 7.01 14.36
N PHE A 79 4.12 7.26 13.96
CA PHE A 79 5.00 8.22 14.65
C PHE A 79 4.64 9.70 14.42
N GLN A 80 3.70 10.03 13.53
CA GLN A 80 3.18 11.41 13.41
C GLN A 80 2.11 11.75 14.45
N PHE A 81 1.58 10.75 15.17
CA PHE A 81 0.61 10.97 16.26
C PHE A 81 1.26 11.21 17.62
N GLY A 82 2.53 10.80 17.80
CA GLY A 82 3.31 11.02 19.02
C GLY A 82 4.04 12.36 19.02
#